data_AF-A0A9D7BMB4-F1
#
_entry.id   AF-A0A9D7BMB4-F1
#
_cell.length_a   1.000
_cell.length_b   1.000
_cell.length_c   1.000
_cell.angle_alpha   90.00
_cell.angle_beta   90.00
_cell.angle_gamma   90.00
#
_symmetry.space_group_name_H-M   'P 1'
#
loop_
_entity.id
_entity.type
_entity.pdbx_description
1 polymer ?
#
loop_
_entity_poly.entity_id
_entity_poly.type
_entity_poly.pdbx_seq_one_letter_code
_entity_poly.pdbx_strand_id
1 'polypeptide(L)'
;MFLVVNFISCSKDNNSDNPTSTQLNIINSLNDFDSRIAKGVTLAFFHATWCSKCATQRPEVEGLISDSELQSVFFCEVDYEKNANIVSKYEVFGFPTILLIKDGQVKHTLVGSNNKKADIKQLLKSL
;
A
#
# COMPACT_ATOMS: atom_id res chain seq x y z
N MET A 1 21.12 18.23 -44.76
CA MET A 1 21.41 18.39 -43.32
C MET A 1 20.43 19.42 -42.78
N PHE A 2 19.97 19.27 -41.53
CA PHE A 2 18.78 19.89 -40.90
C PHE A 2 17.48 19.08 -41.04
N LEU A 3 17.46 17.97 -40.28
CA LEU A 3 16.24 17.32 -39.81
C LEU A 3 15.52 18.27 -38.84
N VAL A 4 14.46 18.93 -39.30
CA VAL A 4 13.47 19.58 -38.43
C VAL A 4 12.43 18.53 -38.03
N VAL A 5 12.77 17.75 -37.00
CA VAL A 5 11.78 17.00 -36.22
C VAL A 5 11.00 18.01 -35.38
N ASN A 6 9.81 18.37 -35.87
CA ASN A 6 8.82 19.08 -35.08
C ASN A 6 8.42 18.15 -33.92
N PHE A 7 8.75 18.56 -32.70
CA PHE A 7 8.33 17.91 -31.47
C PHE A 7 6.81 17.95 -31.39
N ILE A 8 6.20 16.87 -31.86
CA ILE A 8 4.81 16.54 -31.68
C ILE A 8 4.56 16.33 -30.19
N SER A 9 3.59 17.11 -29.72
CA SER A 9 2.64 16.79 -28.64
C SER A 9 3.21 16.55 -27.24
N CYS A 10 3.05 17.58 -26.40
CA CYS A 10 2.87 17.42 -24.97
C CYS A 10 1.57 16.61 -24.76
N SER A 11 1.69 15.30 -24.56
CA SER A 11 0.58 14.50 -24.07
C SER A 11 0.49 14.73 -22.56
N LYS A 12 -0.62 15.33 -22.14
CA LYS A 12 -1.15 15.18 -20.79
C LYS A 12 -1.82 13.82 -20.74
N ASP A 13 -1.08 12.78 -20.42
CA ASP A 13 -1.63 11.51 -19.98
C ASP A 13 -1.99 11.63 -18.50
N ASN A 14 -3.14 12.27 -18.24
CA ASN A 14 -3.97 11.91 -17.09
C ASN A 14 -4.51 10.51 -17.35
N ASN A 15 -3.67 9.51 -17.15
CA ASN A 15 -4.04 8.15 -17.41
C ASN A 15 -4.69 7.53 -16.18
N SER A 16 -6.01 7.69 -16.12
CA SER A 16 -6.91 6.72 -15.52
C SER A 16 -6.97 5.48 -16.43
N ASP A 17 -5.85 4.77 -16.54
CA ASP A 17 -5.83 3.43 -17.07
C ASP A 17 -6.00 2.47 -15.89
N ASN A 18 -7.09 1.72 -15.87
CA ASN A 18 -7.32 0.59 -14.97
C ASN A 18 -6.66 -0.66 -15.57
N PRO A 19 -5.56 -1.20 -15.00
CA PRO A 19 -5.22 -2.59 -15.14
C PRO A 19 -5.74 -3.34 -13.90
N THR A 20 -6.83 -4.08 -14.09
CA THR A 20 -7.39 -5.01 -13.12
C THR A 20 -6.31 -6.01 -12.65
N SER A 21 -5.78 -5.82 -11.42
CA SER A 21 -5.27 -6.83 -10.45
C SER A 21 -4.06 -6.37 -9.58
N THR A 22 -3.61 -5.11 -9.64
CA THR A 22 -2.47 -4.60 -8.82
C THR A 22 -2.90 -3.60 -7.74
N GLN A 23 -4.17 -3.61 -7.32
CA GLN A 23 -4.72 -2.59 -6.43
C GLN A 23 -4.93 -3.11 -5.00
N LEU A 24 -4.59 -2.29 -4.00
CA LEU A 24 -4.84 -2.57 -2.59
C LEU A 24 -6.35 -2.56 -2.27
N ASN A 25 -6.77 -3.46 -1.39
CA ASN A 25 -8.15 -3.48 -0.92
C ASN A 25 -8.43 -2.27 -0.03
N ILE A 26 -9.45 -1.49 -0.38
CA ILE A 26 -9.81 -0.27 0.36
C ILE A 26 -10.61 -0.62 1.61
N ILE A 27 -10.14 -0.15 2.76
CA ILE A 27 -10.83 -0.30 4.04
C ILE A 27 -11.67 0.95 4.32
N ASN A 28 -12.96 0.73 4.61
CA ASN A 28 -13.94 1.81 4.82
C ASN A 28 -14.50 1.88 6.25
N SER A 29 -14.23 0.88 7.10
CA SER A 29 -14.70 0.87 8.49
C SER A 29 -13.82 0.01 9.39
N LEU A 30 -13.83 0.31 10.69
CA LEU A 30 -13.08 -0.45 11.69
C LEU A 30 -13.53 -1.91 11.80
N ASN A 31 -14.83 -2.17 11.74
CA ASN A 31 -15.34 -3.53 11.86
C ASN A 31 -14.94 -4.41 10.65
N ASP A 32 -14.97 -3.84 9.45
CA ASP A 32 -14.48 -4.52 8.23
C ASP A 32 -12.97 -4.80 8.35
N PHE A 33 -12.19 -3.84 8.81
CA PHE A 33 -10.76 -4.03 9.04
C PHE A 33 -10.47 -5.15 10.04
N ASP A 34 -11.06 -5.07 11.24
CA ASP A 34 -10.87 -6.05 12.31
C ASP A 34 -11.26 -7.46 11.87
N SER A 35 -12.33 -7.59 11.07
CA SER A 35 -12.78 -8.87 10.52
C SER A 35 -11.80 -9.45 9.50
N ARG A 36 -11.23 -8.62 8.63
CA ARG A 36 -10.29 -9.05 7.58
C ARG A 36 -8.94 -9.47 8.12
N ILE A 37 -8.47 -8.79 9.17
CA ILE A 37 -7.17 -9.11 9.78
C ILE A 37 -7.24 -10.26 10.80
N ALA A 38 -8.43 -10.68 11.20
CA ALA A 38 -8.64 -11.63 12.30
C ALA A 38 -7.96 -12.99 12.08
N LYS A 39 -7.73 -13.38 10.82
CA LYS A 39 -7.11 -14.65 10.45
C LYS A 39 -6.13 -14.46 9.29
N GLY A 40 -5.05 -15.23 9.31
CA GLY A 40 -4.05 -15.20 8.26
C GLY A 40 -3.11 -14.00 8.39
N VAL A 41 -2.39 -13.72 7.31
CA VAL A 41 -1.41 -12.63 7.25
C VAL A 41 -1.99 -11.47 6.44
N THR A 42 -1.91 -10.27 7.00
CA THR A 42 -2.34 -9.02 6.34
C THR A 42 -1.20 -8.03 6.30
N LEU A 43 -1.02 -7.38 5.14
CA LEU A 43 -0.29 -6.13 5.02
C LEU A 43 -1.30 -4.99 4.90
N ALA A 44 -1.26 -4.05 5.86
CA ALA A 44 -2.08 -2.85 5.83
C ALA A 44 -1.21 -1.61 5.59
N PHE A 45 -1.46 -0.90 4.49
CA PHE A 45 -0.76 0.32 4.10
C PHE A 45 -1.57 1.56 4.50
N PHE A 46 -1.08 2.29 5.49
CA PHE A 46 -1.67 3.53 5.97
C PHE A 46 -1.09 4.72 5.20
N HIS A 47 -1.99 5.51 4.60
CA HIS A 47 -1.60 6.65 3.77
C HIS A 47 -2.56 7.83 3.94
N ALA A 48 -2.15 8.96 3.39
CA ALA A 48 -3.00 10.15 3.21
C ALA A 48 -2.92 10.63 1.76
N THR A 49 -3.98 11.26 1.27
CA THR A 49 -4.08 11.72 -0.13
C THR A 49 -3.06 12.81 -0.49
N TRP A 50 -2.72 13.64 0.48
CA TRP A 50 -1.75 14.73 0.37
C TRP A 50 -0.29 14.31 0.66
N CYS A 51 -0.05 13.03 0.95
CA CYS A 51 1.27 12.54 1.34
C CYS A 51 2.14 12.18 0.12
N SER A 52 3.00 13.10 -0.32
CA SER A 52 3.90 12.85 -1.47
C SER A 52 4.84 11.66 -1.25
N LYS A 53 5.29 11.43 -0.01
CA LYS A 53 6.16 10.28 0.33
C LYS A 53 5.43 8.94 0.22
N CYS A 54 4.11 8.94 0.40
CA CYS A 54 3.28 7.75 0.27
C CYS A 54 3.19 7.31 -1.21
N ALA A 55 3.20 8.27 -2.16
CA ALA A 55 3.23 7.97 -3.59
C ALA A 55 4.49 7.18 -4.00
N THR A 56 5.64 7.43 -3.36
CA THR A 56 6.86 6.66 -3.62
C THR A 56 6.85 5.27 -2.97
N GLN A 57 6.23 5.13 -1.80
CA GLN A 57 6.16 3.85 -1.08
C GLN A 57 5.12 2.89 -1.67
N ARG A 58 4.03 3.42 -2.24
CA ARG A 58 2.91 2.63 -2.78
C ARG A 58 3.33 1.59 -3.83
N PRO A 59 4.16 1.90 -4.85
CA PRO A 59 4.62 0.91 -5.83
C PRO A 59 5.40 -0.27 -5.23
N GLU A 60 6.16 -0.03 -4.15
CA GLU A 60 6.89 -1.10 -3.45
C GLU A 60 5.93 -2.10 -2.79
N VAL A 61 4.78 -1.61 -2.29
CA VAL A 61 3.73 -2.44 -1.68
C VAL A 61 2.89 -3.13 -2.76
N GLU A 62 2.41 -2.39 -3.74
CA GLU A 62 1.57 -2.92 -4.83
C GLU A 62 2.33 -3.98 -5.65
N GLY A 63 3.64 -3.81 -5.83
CA GLY A 63 4.49 -4.81 -6.48
C GLY A 63 4.53 -6.17 -5.76
N LEU A 64 4.15 -6.26 -4.48
CA LEU A 64 4.08 -7.53 -3.72
C LEU A 64 2.81 -8.33 -4.01
N ILE A 65 1.74 -7.68 -4.47
CA ILE A 65 0.44 -8.30 -4.69
C ILE A 65 0.54 -9.42 -5.75
N SER A 66 1.33 -9.18 -6.80
CA SER A 66 1.55 -10.15 -7.88
C SER A 66 2.59 -11.24 -7.55
N ASP A 67 3.14 -11.26 -6.33
CA ASP A 67 4.15 -12.24 -5.94
C ASP A 67 3.48 -13.60 -5.63
N SER A 68 3.91 -14.66 -6.32
CA SER A 68 3.33 -15.99 -6.16
C SER A 68 3.56 -16.59 -4.78
N GLU A 69 4.57 -16.12 -4.04
CA GLU A 69 4.86 -16.58 -2.68
C GLU A 69 3.98 -15.88 -1.63
N LEU A 70 3.25 -14.82 -2.00
CA LEU A 70 2.45 -13.99 -1.10
C LEU A 70 0.94 -14.08 -1.42
N GLN A 71 0.50 -15.08 -2.18
CA GLN A 71 -0.91 -15.24 -2.59
C GLN A 71 -1.88 -15.41 -1.42
N SER A 72 -1.39 -15.87 -0.26
CA SER A 72 -2.18 -16.01 0.97
C SER A 72 -2.25 -14.72 1.82
N VAL A 73 -1.47 -13.70 1.47
CA VAL A 73 -1.43 -12.43 2.20
C VAL A 73 -2.57 -11.54 1.71
N PHE A 74 -3.34 -11.02 2.65
CA PHE A 74 -4.32 -9.99 2.37
C PHE A 74 -3.64 -8.62 2.31
N PHE A 75 -3.73 -7.92 1.18
CA PHE A 75 -3.15 -6.59 1.01
C PHE A 75 -4.25 -5.53 1.02
N CYS A 76 -4.15 -4.55 1.91
CA CYS A 76 -5.14 -3.49 2.03
C CYS A 76 -4.51 -2.12 2.28
N GLU A 77 -5.30 -1.08 2.00
CA GLU A 77 -4.96 0.30 2.29
C GLU A 77 -5.97 0.94 3.25
N VAL A 78 -5.47 1.82 4.10
CA VAL A 78 -6.26 2.58 5.06
C VAL A 78 -5.95 4.06 4.86
N ASP A 79 -6.94 4.79 4.37
CA ASP A 79 -6.89 6.26 4.28
C ASP A 79 -7.10 6.85 5.68
N TYR A 80 -6.10 7.59 6.16
CA TYR A 80 -6.12 8.21 7.48
C TYR A 80 -7.28 9.19 7.68
N GLU A 81 -7.64 9.95 6.64
CA GLU A 81 -8.67 11.01 6.76
C GLU A 81 -10.06 10.39 6.94
N LYS A 82 -10.27 9.21 6.35
CA LYS A 82 -11.55 8.49 6.38
C LYS A 82 -11.66 7.50 7.53
N ASN A 83 -10.52 7.04 8.07
CA ASN A 83 -10.47 5.94 9.04
C ASN A 83 -9.68 6.32 10.32
N ALA A 84 -9.89 7.52 10.84
CA ALA A 84 -9.17 8.04 12.02
C ALA A 84 -9.28 7.14 13.27
N ASN A 85 -10.39 6.40 13.41
CA ASN A 85 -10.58 5.41 14.47
C ASN A 85 -9.64 4.20 14.33
N ILE A 86 -9.41 3.71 13.11
CA ILE A 86 -8.45 2.63 12.84
C ILE A 86 -7.03 3.13 13.13
N VAL A 87 -6.68 4.31 12.60
CA VAL A 87 -5.38 4.95 12.82
C VAL A 87 -5.06 5.08 14.31
N SER A 88 -6.03 5.55 15.10
CA SER A 88 -5.87 5.70 16.56
C SER A 88 -5.74 4.37 17.28
N LYS A 89 -6.56 3.36 16.92
CA LYS A 89 -6.55 2.02 17.54
C LYS A 89 -5.22 1.30 17.34
N TYR A 90 -4.63 1.43 16.16
CA TYR A 90 -3.36 0.79 15.80
C TYR A 90 -2.14 1.72 15.96
N GLU A 91 -2.31 2.84 16.67
CA GLU A 91 -1.24 3.78 17.05
C GLU A 91 -0.39 4.26 15.86
N VAL A 92 -1.04 4.51 14.72
CA VAL A 92 -0.37 5.00 13.51
C VAL A 92 -0.25 6.52 13.56
N PHE A 93 0.94 7.02 13.90
CA PHE A 93 1.17 8.48 14.07
C PHE A 93 1.86 9.17 12.89
N GLY A 94 2.25 8.42 11.85
CA GLY A 94 2.96 8.97 10.70
C GLY A 94 2.66 8.21 9.42
N PHE A 95 2.86 8.88 8.28
CA PHE A 95 2.61 8.30 6.96
C PHE A 95 3.83 8.45 6.05
N PRO A 96 4.11 7.46 5.18
CA PRO A 96 3.43 6.17 5.11
C PRO A 96 3.77 5.27 6.31
N THR A 97 2.84 4.40 6.71
CA THR A 97 3.09 3.32 7.67
C THR A 97 2.57 2.01 7.12
N ILE A 98 3.32 0.93 7.26
CA ILE A 98 2.92 -0.42 6.88
C ILE A 98 2.84 -1.25 8.16
N LEU A 99 1.69 -1.85 8.41
CA LEU A 99 1.51 -2.85 9.46
C LEU A 99 1.49 -4.24 8.84
N LEU A 100 2.30 -5.15 9.40
CA LEU A 100 2.23 -6.57 9.11
C LEU A 100 1.53 -7.26 10.28
N ILE A 101 0.38 -7.84 9.98
CA ILE A 101 -0.54 -8.38 10.98
C ILE A 101 -0.68 -9.87 10.72
N LYS A 102 -0.64 -10.68 11.79
CA LYS A 102 -0.95 -12.10 11.73
C LYS A 102 -1.99 -12.44 12.79
N ASP A 103 -3.11 -13.01 12.36
CA ASP A 103 -4.20 -13.46 13.22
C ASP A 103 -4.66 -12.38 14.22
N GLY A 104 -4.93 -11.17 13.69
CA GLY A 104 -5.36 -9.99 14.45
C GLY A 104 -4.28 -9.30 15.28
N GLN A 105 -3.05 -9.80 15.28
CA GLN A 105 -1.95 -9.22 16.06
C GLN A 105 -0.92 -8.55 15.16
N VAL A 106 -0.58 -7.30 15.48
CA VAL A 106 0.52 -6.59 14.81
C VAL A 106 1.84 -7.30 15.14
N LYS A 107 2.58 -7.72 14.12
CA LYS A 107 3.89 -8.38 14.25
C LYS A 107 5.02 -7.45 13.88
N HIS A 108 4.82 -6.60 12.87
CA HIS A 108 5.78 -5.58 12.48
C HIS A 108 5.09 -4.27 12.13
N THR A 109 5.76 -3.16 12.46
CA THR A 109 5.38 -1.80 12.10
C THR A 109 6.54 -1.16 11.38
N LEU A 110 6.32 -0.76 10.13
CA LEU A 110 7.32 -0.09 9.30
C LEU A 110 6.85 1.34 9.04
N VAL A 111 7.61 2.32 9.52
CA VAL A 111 7.25 3.75 9.42
C VAL A 111 8.16 4.43 8.40
N GLY A 112 7.57 5.31 7.59
CA GLY A 112 8.28 6.09 6.58
C GLY A 112 8.38 5.42 5.21
N SER A 113 9.00 6.11 4.26
CA SER A 113 8.94 5.79 2.82
C SER A 113 10.19 5.08 2.28
N ASN A 114 11.04 4.52 3.14
CA ASN A 114 12.29 3.87 2.74
C ASN A 114 12.21 2.34 2.83
N ASN A 115 11.01 1.77 2.97
CA ASN A 115 10.81 0.35 3.11
C ASN A 115 10.83 -0.31 1.73
N LYS A 116 11.84 -1.13 1.45
CA LYS A 116 11.97 -1.78 0.14
C LYS A 116 11.06 -3.00 0.04
N LYS A 117 10.56 -3.27 -1.17
CA LYS A 117 9.78 -4.46 -1.49
C LYS A 117 10.44 -5.75 -0.97
N ALA A 118 11.75 -5.89 -1.15
CA ALA A 118 12.49 -7.09 -0.71
C ALA A 118 12.44 -7.28 0.81
N ASP A 119 12.61 -6.20 1.58
CA ASP A 119 12.59 -6.25 3.05
C ASP A 119 11.19 -6.58 3.56
N ILE A 120 10.17 -5.95 2.99
CA ILE A 120 8.76 -6.21 3.31
C ILE A 120 8.40 -7.67 3.00
N LYS A 121 8.83 -8.18 1.84
CA LYS A 121 8.64 -9.59 1.43
C LYS A 121 9.29 -10.55 2.42
N GLN A 122 10.53 -10.27 2.86
CA GLN A 122 11.23 -11.10 3.81
C GLN A 122 10.49 -11.18 5.16
N LEU A 123 9.99 -10.05 5.64
CA LEU A 123 9.19 -10.01 6.87
C LEU A 123 7.89 -10.79 6.72
N LEU A 124 7.15 -10.59 5.62
CA LEU A 124 5.91 -11.34 5.36
C LEU A 124 6.13 -12.86 5.33
N LYS A 125 7.25 -13.34 4.78
CA LYS A 125 7.59 -14.77 4.77
C LYS A 125 7.92 -15.33 6.14
N SER A 126 8.31 -14.48 7.09
CA SER A 126 8.62 -14.91 8.46
C SER A 126 7.39 -15.03 9.36
N LEU A 127 6.24 -14.53 8.88
CA LEU A 127 4.96 -14.60 9.59
C LEU A 127 4.22 -15.89 9.26
#